data_AF-A0A1J5D568-F1
#
_entry.id   AF-A0A1J5D568-F1
#
_cell.length_a   1.000
_cell.length_b   1.000
_cell.length_c   1.000
_cell.angle_alpha   90.00
_cell.angle_beta   90.00
_cell.angle_gamma   90.00
#
_symmetry.space_group_name_H-M   'P 1'
#
loop_
_entity.id
_entity.type
_entity.pdbx_description
1 polymer ?
#
loop_
_entity_poly.entity_id
_entity_poly.type
_entity_poly.pdbx_seq_one_letter_code
_entity_poly.pdbx_strand_id
1 'polypeptide(L)'
;MEWFRRTPRVALVLCAVLIVVLLNGAKAKKPSGSSKKEPKRTHEGYVPKGRPWYERMFADGTLRIALFWGWDHPRETIEAVFPAFETLNGKKVYFNGRSARIELGVFTSVTSDAKSLFKDALEDPTIDVVIYSGHARYGGGMAFSTRDDIFRSGNGENIEDRHTEPYRYFKATAEDLEATVFSQDYRIVMLNCCDSEAHFRESWSKRFSECSAPIDLVTVEFPVYNLYDHVRILNFVQDLLSLADWKTIKKHYDSEVHKRKNRLVTYPVFVPGQDDFASYDSEKKKD
;
A
#
# COMPACT_ATOMS: atom_id res chain seq x y z
N MET A 1 47.75 -15.53 58.38
CA MET A 1 47.10 -15.93 57.11
C MET A 1 46.09 -17.04 57.41
N GLU A 2 45.07 -16.77 58.22
CA GLU A 2 44.10 -17.79 58.69
C GLU A 2 42.75 -17.17 59.08
N TRP A 3 42.00 -16.64 58.10
CA TRP A 3 40.63 -16.17 58.37
C TRP A 3 39.57 -16.81 57.47
N PHE A 4 39.96 -17.72 56.58
CA PHE A 4 39.06 -18.31 55.57
C PHE A 4 38.60 -19.75 55.84
N ARG A 5 38.67 -20.25 57.08
CA ARG A 5 38.35 -21.67 57.39
C ARG A 5 37.10 -21.94 58.21
N ARG A 6 36.27 -20.95 58.53
CA ARG A 6 34.94 -21.14 59.14
C ARG A 6 34.02 -20.04 58.61
N THR A 7 33.19 -20.26 57.61
CA THR A 7 31.87 -20.87 57.83
C THR A 7 31.16 -21.00 56.48
N PRO A 8 31.17 -22.18 55.81
CA PRO A 8 30.37 -22.38 54.60
C PRO A 8 28.88 -22.17 54.86
N ARG A 9 28.44 -22.32 56.11
CA ARG A 9 27.07 -22.10 56.57
C ARG A 9 26.62 -20.64 56.52
N VAL A 10 27.51 -19.68 56.75
CA VAL A 10 27.15 -18.25 56.74
C VAL A 10 26.96 -17.75 55.32
N ALA A 11 27.84 -18.18 54.39
CA ALA A 11 27.67 -17.92 52.97
C ALA A 11 26.37 -18.56 52.41
N LEU A 12 26.05 -19.78 52.85
CA LEU A 12 24.81 -20.46 52.46
C LEU A 12 23.56 -19.76 52.98
N VAL A 13 23.58 -19.26 54.22
CA VAL A 13 22.48 -18.47 54.80
C VAL A 13 22.32 -17.14 54.09
N LEU A 14 23.41 -16.44 53.75
CA LEU A 14 23.38 -15.21 52.96
C LEU A 14 22.82 -15.43 51.55
N CYS A 15 23.23 -16.51 50.87
CA CYS A 15 22.66 -16.90 49.57
C CYS A 15 21.17 -17.26 49.68
N ALA A 16 20.76 -17.97 50.73
CA ALA A 16 19.35 -18.31 50.95
C ALA A 16 18.48 -17.07 51.22
N VAL A 17 18.99 -16.11 52.01
CA VAL A 17 18.31 -14.84 52.26
C VAL A 17 18.22 -14.01 50.96
N LEU A 18 19.26 -13.96 50.15
CA LEU A 18 19.24 -13.29 48.84
C LEU A 18 18.24 -13.93 47.88
N ILE A 19 18.14 -15.26 47.85
CA ILE A 19 17.14 -15.99 47.06
C ILE A 19 15.73 -15.68 47.55
N VAL A 20 15.49 -15.64 48.86
CA VAL A 20 14.18 -15.28 49.44
C VAL A 20 13.82 -13.82 49.15
N VAL A 21 14.78 -12.90 49.17
CA VAL A 21 14.56 -11.48 48.83
C VAL A 21 14.29 -11.31 47.33
N LEU A 22 14.99 -12.03 46.45
CA LEU A 22 14.74 -12.02 45.01
C LEU A 22 13.40 -12.68 44.64
N LEU A 23 13.04 -13.78 45.33
CA LEU A 23 11.77 -14.49 45.11
C LEU A 23 10.56 -13.74 45.72
N ASN A 24 10.72 -13.03 46.84
CA ASN A 24 9.66 -12.19 47.42
C ASN A 24 9.60 -10.78 46.80
N GLY A 25 10.66 -10.33 46.12
CA GLY A 25 10.68 -9.11 45.31
C GLY A 25 9.93 -9.25 43.99
N ALA A 26 9.75 -10.49 43.51
CA ALA A 26 8.78 -10.82 42.48
C ALA A 26 7.37 -10.78 43.07
N LYS A 27 6.84 -9.57 43.28
CA LYS A 27 5.39 -9.39 43.49
C LYS A 27 4.68 -10.15 42.39
N ALA A 28 4.03 -11.24 42.76
CA ALA A 28 3.04 -11.90 41.93
C ALA A 28 2.10 -10.79 41.43
N LYS A 29 2.17 -10.50 40.13
CA LYS A 29 1.10 -9.75 39.47
C LYS A 29 -0.15 -10.55 39.78
N LYS A 30 -0.98 -10.00 40.67
CA LYS A 30 -2.35 -10.45 40.86
C LYS A 30 -2.93 -10.72 39.46
N PRO A 31 -3.73 -11.77 39.26
CA PRO A 31 -4.62 -11.81 38.12
C PRO A 31 -5.67 -10.71 38.40
N SER A 32 -5.28 -9.45 38.22
CA SER A 32 -6.25 -8.41 37.94
C SER A 32 -6.96 -8.93 36.72
N GLY A 33 -8.26 -9.21 36.86
CA GLY A 33 -9.14 -9.36 35.72
C GLY A 33 -8.99 -8.12 34.87
N SER A 34 -8.03 -8.17 33.95
CA SER A 34 -8.01 -7.29 32.82
C SER A 34 -9.18 -7.79 31.99
N SER A 35 -10.34 -7.17 32.19
CA SER A 35 -11.00 -6.65 31.01
C SER A 35 -9.86 -6.07 30.16
N LYS A 36 -9.57 -6.70 29.02
CA LYS A 36 -8.62 -6.17 28.05
C LYS A 36 -9.09 -4.74 27.87
N LYS A 37 -8.42 -3.77 28.51
CA LYS A 37 -8.73 -2.37 28.31
C LYS A 37 -8.40 -2.19 26.85
N GLU A 38 -9.44 -2.18 26.02
CA GLU A 38 -9.30 -1.79 24.63
C GLU A 38 -8.49 -0.50 24.65
N PRO A 39 -7.44 -0.40 23.81
CA PRO A 39 -6.67 0.83 23.74
C PRO A 39 -7.64 2.01 23.62
N LYS A 40 -7.39 3.08 24.37
CA LYS A 40 -8.22 4.28 24.37
C LYS A 40 -8.49 4.67 22.91
N ARG A 41 -9.77 4.58 22.50
CA ARG A 41 -10.21 4.83 21.13
C ARG A 41 -9.92 6.30 20.81
N THR A 42 -8.88 6.57 20.03
CA THR A 42 -8.43 7.94 19.69
C THR A 42 -9.44 8.72 18.83
N HIS A 43 -10.53 8.07 18.39
CA HIS A 43 -11.50 8.62 17.43
C HIS A 43 -12.96 8.33 17.80
N GLU A 44 -13.28 8.17 19.09
CA GLU A 44 -14.68 7.98 19.51
C GLU A 44 -15.50 9.25 19.19
N GLY A 45 -16.49 9.13 18.30
CA GLY A 45 -17.29 10.27 17.82
C GLY A 45 -16.63 11.13 16.73
N TYR A 46 -15.44 10.76 16.23
CA TYR A 46 -14.79 11.52 15.15
C TYR A 46 -15.49 11.27 13.80
N VAL A 47 -15.86 12.38 13.15
CA VAL A 47 -16.46 12.38 11.83
C VAL A 47 -15.52 13.06 10.84
N PRO A 48 -14.63 12.31 10.12
CA PRO A 48 -13.88 12.93 9.05
C PRO A 48 -14.83 13.54 8.02
N LYS A 49 -14.50 14.71 7.46
CA LYS A 49 -15.34 15.37 6.44
C LYS A 49 -15.11 14.67 5.09
N GLY A 50 -16.19 14.20 4.44
CA GLY A 50 -16.13 13.52 3.13
C GLY A 50 -15.31 12.23 3.09
N ARG A 51 -15.54 11.38 4.10
CA ARG A 51 -14.91 10.07 4.33
C ARG A 51 -15.10 9.11 3.15
N PRO A 52 -14.23 8.09 3.02
CA PRO A 52 -14.66 6.86 2.38
C PRO A 52 -15.70 6.18 3.29
N TRP A 53 -16.50 5.26 2.76
CA TRP A 53 -17.57 4.64 3.54
C TRP A 53 -17.01 3.54 4.48
N TYR A 54 -16.20 3.94 5.47
CA TYR A 54 -15.57 3.05 6.45
C TYR A 54 -16.59 2.16 7.19
N GLU A 55 -17.81 2.66 7.40
CA GLU A 55 -18.90 1.85 7.97
C GLU A 55 -19.24 0.61 7.12
N ARG A 56 -19.07 0.70 5.79
CA ARG A 56 -19.21 -0.41 4.85
C ARG A 56 -17.94 -1.27 4.80
N MET A 57 -16.77 -0.65 4.66
CA MET A 57 -15.49 -1.38 4.57
C MET A 57 -15.16 -2.18 5.83
N PHE A 58 -15.70 -1.80 6.99
CA PHE A 58 -15.52 -2.52 8.25
C PHE A 58 -16.76 -3.33 8.65
N ALA A 59 -17.75 -3.46 7.78
CA ALA A 59 -19.04 -4.08 8.12
C ALA A 59 -18.93 -5.57 8.43
N ASP A 60 -18.11 -6.30 7.68
CA ASP A 60 -17.91 -7.74 7.84
C ASP A 60 -16.76 -8.10 8.80
N GLY A 61 -16.08 -7.09 9.33
CA GLY A 61 -14.93 -7.25 10.24
C GLY A 61 -13.61 -7.55 9.55
N THR A 62 -13.49 -7.37 8.23
CA THR A 62 -12.23 -7.53 7.48
C THR A 62 -12.07 -6.39 6.48
N LEU A 63 -10.93 -5.71 6.52
CA LEU A 63 -10.51 -4.75 5.51
C LEU A 63 -9.57 -5.44 4.53
N ARG A 64 -10.01 -5.66 3.29
CA ARG A 64 -9.24 -6.34 2.24
C ARG A 64 -8.64 -5.33 1.26
N ILE A 65 -7.32 -5.38 1.14
CA ILE A 65 -6.55 -4.49 0.27
C ILE A 65 -5.76 -5.36 -0.72
N ALA A 66 -6.00 -5.19 -2.01
CA ALA A 66 -5.29 -5.86 -3.10
C ALA A 66 -4.36 -4.86 -3.80
N LEU A 67 -3.05 -5.11 -3.76
CA LEU A 67 -2.03 -4.26 -4.36
C LEU A 67 -1.35 -4.98 -5.53
N PHE A 68 -1.36 -4.33 -6.68
CA PHE A 68 -0.78 -4.82 -7.92
C PHE A 68 0.38 -3.92 -8.35
N TRP A 69 1.55 -4.52 -8.48
CA TRP A 69 2.73 -3.89 -9.06
C TRP A 69 2.83 -4.25 -10.53
N GLY A 70 2.78 -3.24 -11.39
CA GLY A 70 2.86 -3.42 -12.83
C GLY A 70 4.28 -3.67 -13.34
N TRP A 71 4.35 -3.91 -14.65
CA TRP A 71 5.57 -4.23 -15.38
C TRP A 71 6.64 -3.15 -15.18
N ASP A 72 7.90 -3.59 -15.14
CA ASP A 72 9.11 -2.75 -15.14
C ASP A 72 9.34 -1.90 -13.87
N HIS A 73 8.64 -2.17 -12.77
CA HIS A 73 9.04 -1.62 -11.47
C HIS A 73 10.36 -2.23 -10.98
N PRO A 74 11.33 -1.43 -10.49
CA PRO A 74 12.54 -1.96 -9.88
C PRO A 74 12.18 -2.87 -8.72
N ARG A 75 12.81 -4.04 -8.68
CA ARG A 75 12.56 -5.05 -7.65
C ARG A 75 12.72 -4.47 -6.24
N GLU A 76 13.73 -3.63 -6.05
CA GLU A 76 14.05 -2.97 -4.78
C GLU A 76 12.93 -2.04 -4.32
N THR A 77 12.26 -1.36 -5.27
CA THR A 77 11.09 -0.51 -4.95
C THR A 77 9.93 -1.34 -4.43
N ILE A 78 9.68 -2.50 -5.05
CA ILE A 78 8.61 -3.42 -4.62
C ILE A 78 8.98 -4.09 -3.29
N GLU A 79 10.21 -4.54 -3.11
CA GLU A 79 10.63 -5.21 -1.87
C GLU A 79 10.67 -4.26 -0.67
N ALA A 80 10.89 -2.96 -0.88
CA ALA A 80 10.90 -1.95 0.19
C ALA A 80 9.56 -1.85 0.96
N VAL A 81 8.43 -2.23 0.36
CA VAL A 81 7.12 -2.19 1.04
C VAL A 81 6.79 -3.48 1.80
N PHE A 82 7.43 -4.61 1.48
CA PHE A 82 7.07 -5.92 2.05
C PHE A 82 7.10 -5.95 3.58
N PRO A 83 8.14 -5.44 4.28
CA PRO A 83 8.17 -5.50 5.74
C PRO A 83 6.99 -4.75 6.39
N ALA A 84 6.58 -3.62 5.79
CA ALA A 84 5.45 -2.85 6.27
C ALA A 84 4.12 -3.60 6.06
N PHE A 85 3.91 -4.20 4.88
CA PHE A 85 2.70 -4.97 4.61
C PHE A 85 2.61 -6.27 5.40
N GLU A 86 3.71 -7.00 5.57
CA GLU A 86 3.78 -8.16 6.46
C GLU A 86 3.43 -7.77 7.91
N THR A 87 3.93 -6.62 8.37
CA THR A 87 3.63 -6.11 9.71
C THR A 87 2.16 -5.73 9.87
N LEU A 88 1.54 -5.18 8.83
CA LEU A 88 0.13 -4.76 8.83
C LEU A 88 -0.84 -5.94 8.67
N ASN A 89 -0.47 -6.97 7.90
CA ASN A 89 -1.35 -8.09 7.60
C ASN A 89 -1.77 -8.82 8.89
N GLY A 90 -3.06 -9.08 9.03
CA GLY A 90 -3.66 -9.69 10.22
C GLY A 90 -3.80 -8.77 11.44
N LYS A 91 -3.32 -7.51 11.39
CA LYS A 91 -3.58 -6.52 12.45
C LYS A 91 -5.02 -6.04 12.42
N LYS A 92 -5.44 -5.35 13.49
CA LYS A 92 -6.77 -4.78 13.59
C LYS A 92 -6.74 -3.26 13.49
N VAL A 93 -7.60 -2.71 12.64
CA VAL A 93 -7.97 -1.29 12.63
C VAL A 93 -9.30 -1.13 13.37
N TYR A 94 -9.49 0.01 14.05
CA TYR A 94 -10.68 0.28 14.84
C TYR A 94 -11.33 1.58 14.39
N PHE A 95 -12.64 1.53 14.20
CA PHE A 95 -13.42 2.68 13.80
C PHE A 95 -14.82 2.63 14.39
N ASN A 96 -15.22 3.70 15.07
CA ASN A 96 -16.55 3.85 15.65
C ASN A 96 -17.01 2.64 16.50
N GLY A 97 -16.06 2.06 17.27
CA GLY A 97 -16.30 0.89 18.11
C GLY A 97 -16.35 -0.46 17.37
N ARG A 98 -16.16 -0.47 16.05
CA ARG A 98 -15.98 -1.69 15.24
C ARG A 98 -14.50 -1.97 15.04
N SER A 99 -14.14 -3.26 14.98
CA SER A 99 -12.79 -3.69 14.63
C SER A 99 -12.82 -4.43 13.31
N ALA A 100 -11.88 -4.15 12.41
CA ALA A 100 -11.67 -4.92 11.19
C ALA A 100 -10.25 -5.49 11.16
N ARG A 101 -10.10 -6.76 10.77
CA ARG A 101 -8.81 -7.38 10.49
C ARG A 101 -8.31 -6.93 9.12
N ILE A 102 -7.06 -6.53 9.02
CA ILE A 102 -6.44 -6.17 7.74
C ILE A 102 -6.02 -7.45 7.03
N GLU A 103 -6.42 -7.59 5.77
CA GLU A 103 -5.93 -8.60 4.83
C GLU A 103 -5.30 -7.90 3.64
N LEU A 104 -4.03 -8.21 3.39
CA LEU A 104 -3.25 -7.61 2.31
C LEU A 104 -2.82 -8.68 1.32
N GLY A 105 -3.24 -8.52 0.06
CA GLY A 105 -2.72 -9.24 -1.09
C GLY A 105 -1.72 -8.37 -1.85
N VAL A 106 -0.54 -8.91 -2.14
CA VAL A 106 0.47 -8.22 -2.95
C VAL A 106 0.79 -9.09 -4.17
N PHE A 107 0.56 -8.51 -5.34
CA PHE A 107 0.73 -9.15 -6.64
C PHE A 107 1.78 -8.35 -7.43
N THR A 108 2.69 -9.04 -8.10
CA THR A 108 3.82 -8.42 -8.81
C THR A 108 3.89 -8.93 -10.24
N SER A 109 4.86 -8.42 -11.01
CA SER A 109 5.09 -8.85 -12.40
C SER A 109 5.43 -10.34 -12.55
N VAL A 110 5.85 -11.02 -11.48
CA VAL A 110 6.12 -12.47 -11.48
C VAL A 110 4.91 -13.30 -11.00
N THR A 111 3.84 -12.65 -10.53
CA THR A 111 2.59 -13.34 -10.24
C THR A 111 1.98 -13.85 -11.54
N SER A 112 1.71 -15.15 -11.62
CA SER A 112 0.99 -15.75 -12.74
C SER A 112 -0.39 -15.12 -12.89
N ASP A 113 -0.76 -14.77 -14.13
CA ASP A 113 -2.08 -14.21 -14.46
C ASP A 113 -2.42 -12.93 -13.68
N ALA A 114 -1.43 -12.10 -13.36
CA ALA A 114 -1.62 -10.85 -12.59
C ALA A 114 -2.69 -9.92 -13.19
N LYS A 115 -2.78 -9.83 -14.53
CA LYS A 115 -3.84 -9.11 -15.23
C LYS A 115 -5.24 -9.65 -14.90
N SER A 116 -5.40 -10.97 -14.91
CA SER A 116 -6.68 -11.62 -14.60
C SER A 116 -7.03 -11.46 -13.13
N LEU A 117 -6.07 -11.65 -12.23
CA LEU A 117 -6.25 -11.41 -10.78
C LEU A 117 -6.64 -9.96 -10.47
N PHE A 118 -6.12 -9.00 -11.25
CA PHE A 118 -6.52 -7.61 -11.12
C PHE A 118 -7.97 -7.41 -11.53
N LYS A 119 -8.40 -7.99 -12.65
CA LYS A 119 -9.81 -8.00 -13.06
C LYS A 119 -10.67 -8.63 -11.95
N ASP A 120 -10.31 -9.81 -11.49
CA ASP A 120 -11.04 -10.54 -10.45
C ASP A 120 -11.16 -9.70 -9.17
N ALA A 121 -10.10 -8.96 -8.80
CA ALA A 121 -10.13 -8.09 -7.64
C ALA A 121 -11.10 -6.89 -7.78
N LEU A 122 -11.29 -6.38 -9.01
CA LEU A 122 -12.29 -5.35 -9.30
C LEU A 122 -13.73 -5.87 -9.27
N GLU A 123 -13.92 -7.16 -9.55
CA GLU A 123 -15.24 -7.81 -9.57
C GLU A 123 -15.63 -8.38 -8.21
N ASP A 124 -14.66 -8.78 -7.38
CA ASP A 124 -14.88 -9.39 -6.07
C ASP A 124 -15.53 -8.38 -5.10
N PRO A 125 -16.77 -8.62 -4.61
CA PRO A 125 -17.48 -7.71 -3.71
C PRO A 125 -16.85 -7.60 -2.31
N THR A 126 -15.93 -8.50 -1.95
CA THR A 126 -15.29 -8.52 -0.64
C THR A 126 -14.04 -7.66 -0.55
N ILE A 127 -13.49 -7.23 -1.69
CA ILE A 127 -12.27 -6.41 -1.74
C ILE A 127 -12.63 -4.93 -1.66
N ASP A 128 -12.21 -4.30 -0.56
CA ASP A 128 -12.53 -2.91 -0.23
C ASP A 128 -11.63 -1.91 -0.95
N VAL A 129 -10.38 -2.30 -1.23
CA VAL A 129 -9.36 -1.42 -1.82
C VAL A 129 -8.57 -2.16 -2.87
N VAL A 130 -8.55 -1.63 -4.09
CA VAL A 130 -7.69 -2.11 -5.18
C VAL A 130 -6.70 -1.02 -5.54
N ILE A 131 -5.42 -1.36 -5.54
CA ILE A 131 -4.34 -0.43 -5.85
C ILE A 131 -3.55 -1.00 -7.02
N TYR A 132 -3.43 -0.24 -8.09
CA TYR A 132 -2.47 -0.49 -9.16
C TYR A 132 -1.34 0.52 -9.07
N SER A 133 -0.09 0.05 -9.07
CA SER A 133 1.11 0.90 -9.15
C SER A 133 2.05 0.35 -10.21
N GLY A 134 2.22 1.05 -11.31
CA GLY A 134 2.83 0.41 -12.47
C GLY A 134 2.88 1.24 -13.74
N HIS A 135 3.46 0.63 -14.78
CA HIS A 135 3.43 1.20 -16.11
C HIS A 135 2.03 1.20 -16.71
N ALA A 136 1.71 2.26 -17.41
CA ALA A 136 0.54 2.32 -18.27
C ALA A 136 0.97 2.61 -19.70
N ARG A 137 0.20 2.10 -20.65
CA ARG A 137 0.26 2.47 -22.06
C ARG A 137 -0.75 3.59 -22.26
N TYR A 138 -0.26 4.73 -22.74
CA TYR A 138 -1.06 5.92 -23.04
C TYR A 138 -2.26 5.55 -23.91
N GLY A 139 -3.48 5.82 -23.43
CA GLY A 139 -4.76 5.39 -24.05
C GLY A 139 -4.94 3.87 -24.23
N GLY A 140 -3.98 3.04 -23.83
CA GLY A 140 -3.95 1.60 -24.06
C GLY A 140 -4.38 0.78 -22.85
N GLY A 141 -3.85 1.06 -21.66
CA GLY A 141 -4.13 0.27 -20.46
C GLY A 141 -2.95 0.04 -19.51
N MET A 142 -3.16 -0.77 -18.47
CA MET A 142 -2.15 -1.06 -17.43
C MET A 142 -1.32 -2.30 -17.77
N ALA A 143 0.01 -2.25 -17.60
CA ALA A 143 0.92 -3.35 -17.92
C ALA A 143 1.26 -4.17 -16.67
N PHE A 144 1.00 -5.48 -16.67
CA PHE A 144 1.15 -6.33 -15.49
C PHE A 144 2.46 -7.10 -15.46
N SER A 145 2.60 -8.12 -16.30
CA SER A 145 3.80 -8.99 -16.30
C SER A 145 4.79 -8.64 -17.43
N THR A 146 4.29 -8.16 -18.56
CA THR A 146 5.09 -7.90 -19.77
C THR A 146 4.53 -6.71 -20.54
N ARG A 147 5.21 -6.32 -21.63
CA ARG A 147 4.75 -5.24 -22.52
C ARG A 147 3.39 -5.50 -23.15
N ASP A 148 3.04 -6.76 -23.40
CA ASP A 148 1.82 -7.16 -24.10
C ASP A 148 0.71 -7.61 -23.14
N ASP A 149 1.05 -7.89 -21.89
CA ASP A 149 0.11 -8.20 -20.81
C ASP A 149 -0.54 -6.92 -20.28
N ILE A 150 -1.38 -6.32 -21.13
CA ILE A 150 -2.04 -5.04 -20.90
C ILE A 150 -3.52 -5.26 -20.54
N PHE A 151 -3.97 -4.69 -19.42
CA PHE A 151 -5.38 -4.49 -19.12
C PHE A 151 -5.90 -3.26 -19.86
N ARG A 152 -6.63 -3.48 -20.94
CA ARG A 152 -7.15 -2.48 -21.87
C ARG A 152 -8.23 -1.61 -21.22
N SER A 153 -7.98 -0.31 -21.14
CA SER A 153 -8.85 0.65 -20.48
C SER A 153 -8.87 2.03 -21.14
N GLY A 154 -8.71 2.07 -22.45
CA GLY A 154 -8.80 3.28 -23.26
C GLY A 154 -10.20 3.91 -23.28
N ASN A 155 -10.33 5.09 -23.88
CA ASN A 155 -11.60 5.82 -24.02
C ASN A 155 -12.17 5.78 -25.45
N GLY A 156 -11.53 5.05 -26.38
CA GLY A 156 -11.93 4.93 -27.79
C GLY A 156 -11.31 5.97 -28.73
N GLU A 157 -10.54 6.94 -28.21
CA GLU A 157 -9.89 7.98 -29.00
C GLU A 157 -8.73 7.43 -29.86
N ASN A 158 -8.40 8.14 -30.94
CA ASN A 158 -7.22 7.84 -31.73
C ASN A 158 -6.01 8.51 -31.10
N ILE A 159 -5.02 7.70 -30.76
CA ILE A 159 -3.79 8.09 -30.08
C ILE A 159 -2.63 8.07 -31.06
N GLU A 160 -1.83 9.13 -31.06
CA GLU A 160 -0.60 9.25 -31.83
C GLU A 160 0.58 8.63 -31.05
N ASP A 161 1.15 7.55 -31.57
CA ASP A 161 2.39 6.96 -31.09
C ASP A 161 3.60 7.70 -31.69
N ARG A 162 4.19 8.58 -30.89
CA ARG A 162 5.38 9.37 -31.22
C ARG A 162 6.70 8.61 -31.05
N HIS A 163 6.67 7.33 -30.67
CA HIS A 163 7.88 6.52 -30.50
C HIS A 163 8.32 5.81 -31.78
N THR A 164 7.61 5.99 -32.90
CA THR A 164 7.96 5.40 -34.20
C THR A 164 7.86 6.44 -35.32
N GLU A 165 8.76 6.41 -36.30
CA GLU A 165 8.67 7.23 -37.52
C GLU A 165 8.43 6.35 -38.76
N PRO A 166 7.42 6.64 -39.61
CA PRO A 166 6.41 7.68 -39.44
C PRO A 166 5.51 7.40 -38.23
N TYR A 167 4.97 8.47 -37.61
CA TYR A 167 4.07 8.33 -36.47
C TYR A 167 2.91 7.40 -36.80
N ARG A 168 2.58 6.53 -35.84
CA ARG A 168 1.50 5.58 -35.96
C ARG A 168 0.31 6.03 -35.14
N TYR A 169 -0.89 5.88 -35.69
CA TYR A 169 -2.12 6.11 -34.93
C TYR A 169 -2.71 4.76 -34.52
N PHE A 170 -3.12 4.63 -33.27
CA PHE A 170 -3.85 3.47 -32.78
C PHE A 170 -5.10 3.91 -32.03
N LYS A 171 -6.11 3.03 -31.99
CA LYS A 171 -7.33 3.28 -31.24
C LYS A 171 -7.16 2.83 -29.79
N ALA A 172 -7.49 3.70 -28.85
CA ALA A 172 -7.50 3.42 -27.43
C ALA A 172 -8.64 2.44 -27.07
N THR A 173 -8.34 1.14 -26.98
CA THR A 173 -9.38 0.11 -26.71
C THR A 173 -9.64 -0.09 -25.21
N ALA A 174 -10.87 -0.45 -24.86
CA ALA A 174 -11.35 -0.56 -23.48
C ALA A 174 -11.84 -1.98 -23.13
N GLU A 175 -11.50 -2.98 -23.95
CA GLU A 175 -12.14 -4.31 -23.92
C GLU A 175 -12.12 -4.98 -22.53
N ASP A 176 -11.00 -4.90 -21.80
CA ASP A 176 -10.91 -5.48 -20.46
C ASP A 176 -11.75 -4.69 -19.44
N LEU A 177 -11.74 -3.36 -19.50
CA LEU A 177 -12.55 -2.49 -18.64
C LEU A 177 -14.06 -2.66 -18.90
N GLU A 178 -14.46 -2.78 -20.17
CA GLU A 178 -15.85 -3.04 -20.59
C GLU A 178 -16.32 -4.43 -20.16
N ALA A 179 -15.43 -5.43 -20.23
CA ALA A 179 -15.70 -6.79 -19.77
C ALA A 179 -15.70 -6.95 -18.24
N THR A 180 -15.26 -5.92 -17.50
CA THR A 180 -15.23 -5.96 -16.03
C THR A 180 -16.60 -5.63 -15.44
N VAL A 181 -17.08 -6.50 -14.55
CA VAL A 181 -18.36 -6.37 -13.83
C VAL A 181 -18.13 -5.80 -12.44
N PHE A 182 -18.38 -4.51 -12.27
CA PHE A 182 -18.19 -3.86 -10.97
C PHE A 182 -19.31 -4.19 -9.99
N SER A 183 -18.93 -4.59 -8.78
CA SER A 183 -19.90 -4.83 -7.70
C SER A 183 -20.63 -3.55 -7.29
N GLN A 184 -21.79 -3.70 -6.64
CA GLN A 184 -22.51 -2.60 -6.00
C GLN A 184 -22.01 -2.26 -4.60
N ASP A 185 -20.97 -2.94 -4.11
CA ASP A 185 -20.33 -2.65 -2.83
C ASP A 185 -19.34 -1.49 -2.96
N TYR A 186 -19.32 -0.66 -1.93
CA TYR A 186 -18.44 0.49 -1.88
C TYR A 186 -16.99 0.06 -1.81
N ARG A 187 -16.15 0.64 -2.66
CA ARG A 187 -14.71 0.38 -2.67
C ARG A 187 -13.91 1.59 -3.12
N ILE A 188 -12.60 1.51 -2.89
CA ILE A 188 -11.63 2.49 -3.35
C ILE A 188 -10.76 1.83 -4.40
N VAL A 189 -10.55 2.54 -5.52
CA VAL A 189 -9.61 2.12 -6.57
C VAL A 189 -8.55 3.21 -6.72
N MET A 190 -7.28 2.85 -6.53
CA MET A 190 -6.14 3.74 -6.76
C MET A 190 -5.39 3.32 -8.03
N LEU A 191 -5.23 4.26 -8.96
CA LEU A 191 -4.40 4.11 -10.16
C LEU A 191 -3.16 5.00 -10.03
N ASN A 192 -2.05 4.41 -9.57
CA ASN A 192 -0.74 5.04 -9.49
C ASN A 192 0.08 4.73 -10.75
N CYS A 193 -0.26 5.38 -11.86
CA CYS A 193 0.41 5.16 -13.14
C CYS A 193 0.39 6.43 -14.01
N CYS A 194 1.25 6.48 -15.02
CA CYS A 194 1.24 7.55 -16.00
C CYS A 194 -0.11 7.63 -16.72
N ASP A 195 -0.53 8.83 -17.11
CA ASP A 195 -1.81 9.08 -17.81
C ASP A 195 -3.08 8.78 -16.98
N SER A 196 -2.93 8.49 -15.68
CA SER A 196 -4.06 8.12 -14.82
C SER A 196 -5.07 9.26 -14.62
N GLU A 197 -4.62 10.52 -14.53
CA GLU A 197 -5.49 11.70 -14.37
C GLU A 197 -6.23 12.11 -15.67
N ALA A 198 -5.70 11.71 -16.84
CA ALA A 198 -6.24 12.06 -18.14
C ALA A 198 -7.13 10.93 -18.68
N HIS A 199 -6.65 10.11 -19.64
CA HIS A 199 -7.50 9.15 -20.34
C HIS A 199 -8.12 8.10 -19.41
N PHE A 200 -7.39 7.64 -18.40
CA PHE A 200 -7.90 6.58 -17.53
C PHE A 200 -8.97 7.11 -16.58
N ARG A 201 -8.80 8.30 -16.00
CA ARG A 201 -9.84 8.89 -15.16
C ARG A 201 -11.17 8.96 -15.91
N GLU A 202 -11.15 9.41 -17.16
CA GLU A 202 -12.36 9.52 -17.98
C GLU A 202 -12.99 8.15 -18.22
N SER A 203 -12.24 7.19 -18.77
CA SER A 203 -12.77 5.87 -19.14
C SER A 203 -13.28 5.09 -17.92
N TRP A 204 -12.54 5.13 -16.81
CA TRP A 204 -12.92 4.45 -15.57
C TRP A 204 -14.12 5.10 -14.89
N SER A 205 -14.17 6.44 -14.81
CA SER A 205 -15.30 7.14 -14.20
C SER A 205 -16.60 6.92 -14.99
N LYS A 206 -16.50 6.92 -16.33
CA LYS A 206 -17.61 6.55 -17.21
C LYS A 206 -18.08 5.13 -16.92
N ARG A 207 -17.16 4.17 -16.89
CA ARG A 207 -17.50 2.76 -16.65
C ARG A 207 -18.15 2.53 -15.30
N PHE A 208 -17.65 3.16 -14.24
CA PHE A 208 -18.25 3.09 -12.90
C PHE A 208 -19.67 3.65 -12.89
N SER A 209 -19.89 4.77 -13.59
CA SER A 209 -21.22 5.38 -13.72
C SER A 209 -22.20 4.47 -14.46
N GLU A 210 -21.78 3.86 -15.57
CA GLU A 210 -22.59 2.90 -16.33
C GLU A 210 -22.97 1.66 -15.49
N CYS A 211 -22.07 1.20 -14.63
CA CYS A 211 -22.32 0.08 -13.73
C CYS A 211 -23.09 0.49 -12.47
N SER A 212 -23.34 1.79 -12.24
CA SER A 212 -23.81 2.32 -10.95
C SER A 212 -22.94 1.89 -9.76
N ALA A 213 -21.65 1.66 -9.99
CA ALA A 213 -20.73 1.12 -8.99
C ALA A 213 -20.27 2.24 -8.03
N PRO A 214 -20.45 2.10 -6.70
CA PRO A 214 -20.07 3.13 -5.74
C PRO A 214 -18.56 3.09 -5.45
N ILE A 215 -17.76 3.55 -6.43
CA ILE A 215 -16.30 3.48 -6.37
C ILE A 215 -15.69 4.87 -6.21
N ASP A 216 -14.80 5.02 -5.23
CA ASP A 216 -13.91 6.16 -5.15
C ASP A 216 -12.64 5.91 -5.97
N LEU A 217 -12.57 6.55 -7.14
CA LEU A 217 -11.37 6.57 -7.96
C LEU A 217 -10.36 7.60 -7.44
N VAL A 218 -9.15 7.14 -7.16
CA VAL A 218 -7.97 7.94 -6.82
C VAL A 218 -6.96 7.75 -7.94
N THR A 219 -6.56 8.85 -8.58
CA THR A 219 -5.58 8.85 -9.66
C THR A 219 -4.39 9.71 -9.23
N VAL A 220 -3.21 9.44 -9.79
CA VAL A 220 -1.95 10.09 -9.43
C VAL A 220 -1.18 10.33 -10.72
N GLU A 221 -1.02 11.58 -11.12
CA GLU A 221 -0.28 11.90 -12.34
C GLU A 221 1.20 12.10 -12.05
N PHE A 222 2.03 11.33 -12.76
CA PHE A 222 3.45 11.59 -12.80
C PHE A 222 4.03 11.20 -14.17
N PRO A 223 5.09 11.88 -14.60
CA PRO A 223 5.88 11.43 -15.73
C PRO A 223 6.57 10.11 -15.32
N VAL A 224 6.11 9.01 -15.92
CA VAL A 224 6.77 7.72 -16.17
C VAL A 224 7.90 7.32 -15.18
N TYR A 225 7.69 6.22 -14.42
CA TYR A 225 8.57 5.68 -13.35
C TYR A 225 8.86 6.64 -12.19
N ASN A 226 8.45 6.28 -10.97
CA ASN A 226 8.86 7.03 -9.79
C ASN A 226 9.56 6.13 -8.77
N LEU A 227 10.84 6.45 -8.47
CA LEU A 227 11.60 5.80 -7.40
C LEU A 227 10.87 5.85 -6.04
N TYR A 228 9.90 6.75 -5.87
CA TYR A 228 9.13 6.92 -4.64
C TYR A 228 7.73 6.30 -4.68
N ASP A 229 7.40 5.45 -5.66
CA ASP A 229 6.07 4.80 -5.73
C ASP A 229 5.78 3.97 -4.47
N HIS A 230 6.78 3.26 -3.94
CA HIS A 230 6.69 2.57 -2.65
C HIS A 230 6.26 3.49 -1.50
N VAL A 231 6.85 4.69 -1.41
CA VAL A 231 6.51 5.69 -0.38
C VAL A 231 5.06 6.16 -0.55
N ARG A 232 4.60 6.36 -1.78
CA ARG A 232 3.23 6.79 -2.07
C ARG A 232 2.21 5.75 -1.65
N ILE A 233 2.46 4.47 -1.97
CA ILE A 233 1.56 3.39 -1.58
C ILE A 233 1.52 3.25 -0.06
N LEU A 234 2.67 3.32 0.62
CA LEU A 234 2.70 3.29 2.09
C LEU A 234 1.95 4.46 2.71
N ASN A 235 2.13 5.67 2.20
CA ASN A 235 1.40 6.85 2.66
C ASN A 235 -0.11 6.72 2.43
N PHE A 236 -0.52 6.22 1.27
CA PHE A 236 -1.92 5.97 0.96
C PHE A 236 -2.56 5.04 2.00
N VAL A 237 -1.92 3.89 2.25
CA VAL A 237 -2.39 2.90 3.21
C VAL A 237 -2.38 3.48 4.63
N GLN A 238 -1.35 4.24 5.01
CA GLN A 238 -1.29 4.90 6.31
C GLN A 238 -2.41 5.95 6.48
N ASP A 239 -2.67 6.77 5.47
CA ASP A 239 -3.74 7.76 5.50
C ASP A 239 -5.11 7.10 5.64
N LEU A 240 -5.34 6.00 4.91
CA LEU A 240 -6.56 5.19 5.03
C LEU A 240 -6.70 4.62 6.45
N LEU A 241 -5.66 3.99 6.99
CA LEU A 241 -5.69 3.33 8.30
C LEU A 241 -5.73 4.34 9.47
N SER A 242 -5.25 5.56 9.26
CA SER A 242 -5.33 6.66 10.24
C SER A 242 -6.63 7.45 10.17
N LEU A 243 -7.56 7.07 9.28
CA LEU A 243 -8.87 7.71 9.10
C LEU A 243 -8.75 9.19 8.72
N ALA A 244 -7.75 9.52 7.91
CA ALA A 244 -7.49 10.88 7.45
C ALA A 244 -8.66 11.45 6.63
N ASP A 245 -8.68 12.78 6.46
CA ASP A 245 -9.70 13.49 5.68
C ASP A 245 -9.63 13.11 4.19
N TRP A 246 -10.47 12.15 3.81
CA TRP A 246 -10.49 11.54 2.49
C TRP A 246 -10.90 12.49 1.37
N LYS A 247 -11.77 13.47 1.66
CA LYS A 247 -12.13 14.51 0.69
C LYS A 247 -10.93 15.37 0.34
N THR A 248 -10.10 15.67 1.35
CA THR A 248 -8.85 16.41 1.16
C THR A 248 -7.82 15.54 0.43
N ILE A 249 -7.67 14.26 0.80
CA ILE A 249 -6.79 13.30 0.11
C ILE A 249 -7.17 13.18 -1.37
N LYS A 250 -8.44 12.92 -1.70
CA LYS A 250 -8.92 12.75 -3.08
C LYS A 250 -8.72 14.00 -3.94
N LYS A 251 -8.92 15.19 -3.36
CA LYS A 251 -8.83 16.47 -4.10
C LYS A 251 -7.39 16.96 -4.29
N HIS A 252 -6.49 16.60 -3.38
CA HIS A 252 -5.17 17.19 -3.29
C HIS A 252 -4.04 16.18 -3.26
N TYR A 253 -4.29 14.90 -3.58
CA TYR A 253 -3.32 13.82 -3.40
C TYR A 253 -1.95 14.18 -3.99
N ASP A 254 -1.89 14.64 -5.24
CA ASP A 254 -0.63 15.04 -5.85
C ASP A 254 0.04 16.22 -5.12
N SER A 255 -0.71 17.26 -4.77
CA SER A 255 -0.19 18.45 -4.10
C SER A 255 0.20 18.24 -2.62
N GLU A 256 -0.41 17.27 -1.94
CA GLU A 256 -0.14 16.94 -0.53
C GLU A 256 0.93 15.86 -0.40
N VAL A 257 0.96 14.88 -1.30
CA VAL A 257 2.05 13.90 -1.40
C VAL A 257 3.34 14.57 -1.87
N HIS A 258 3.28 15.53 -2.80
CA HIS A 258 4.46 16.33 -3.18
C HIS A 258 5.04 17.14 -2.01
N LYS A 259 4.21 17.61 -1.08
CA LYS A 259 4.67 18.27 0.16
C LYS A 259 5.19 17.27 1.20
N ARG A 260 4.66 16.05 1.22
CA ARG A 260 5.10 14.95 2.10
C ARG A 260 6.31 14.17 1.57
N LYS A 261 6.84 14.51 0.39
CA LYS A 261 7.99 13.84 -0.28
C LYS A 261 9.22 13.53 0.58
N ASN A 262 9.34 13.97 1.83
CA ASN A 262 10.55 13.80 2.66
C ASN A 262 10.33 13.56 4.16
N ARG A 263 9.14 13.18 4.64
CA ARG A 263 8.95 12.97 6.09
C ARG A 263 8.23 11.66 6.42
N LEU A 264 9.05 10.69 6.83
CA LEU A 264 8.78 9.34 7.36
C LEU A 264 8.52 8.30 6.26
N VAL A 265 9.49 7.54 5.76
CA VAL A 265 10.51 6.74 6.47
C VAL A 265 11.94 7.10 6.02
N THR A 266 12.80 7.56 6.93
CA THR A 266 14.23 7.69 6.69
C THR A 266 14.89 6.31 6.72
N TYR A 267 14.83 5.59 5.60
CA TYR A 267 15.96 4.75 5.22
C TYR A 267 16.96 5.65 4.50
N PRO A 268 18.28 5.54 4.73
CA PRO A 268 19.25 6.17 3.86
C PRO A 268 19.05 5.59 2.46
N VAL A 269 18.39 6.36 1.59
CA VAL A 269 18.42 6.11 0.16
C VAL A 269 19.89 6.17 -0.20
N PHE A 270 20.45 5.05 -0.68
CA PHE A 270 21.69 5.11 -1.42
C PHE A 270 21.40 6.03 -2.60
N VAL A 271 21.87 7.27 -2.52
CA VAL A 271 21.92 8.20 -3.64
C VAL A 271 23.22 7.82 -4.33
N PRO A 272 23.20 7.18 -5.52
CA PRO A 272 24.41 6.99 -6.29
C PRO A 272 25.06 8.37 -6.45
N GLY A 273 26.35 8.46 -6.18
CA GLY A 273 27.07 9.73 -6.33
C GLY A 273 26.95 10.20 -7.77
N GLN A 274 27.09 11.51 -8.02
CA GLN A 274 27.18 12.04 -9.39
C GLN A 274 28.30 11.36 -10.21
N ASP A 275 29.25 10.70 -9.56
CA ASP A 275 30.32 9.92 -10.18
C ASP A 275 29.88 8.54 -10.70
N ASP A 276 28.75 7.99 -10.25
CA ASP A 276 28.23 6.68 -10.70
C ASP A 276 27.52 6.77 -12.07
N PHE A 277 27.06 7.97 -12.47
CA PHE A 277 26.55 8.23 -13.83
C PHE A 277 27.67 8.48 -14.84
N ALA A 278 28.89 8.81 -14.39
CA ALA A 278 30.02 9.05 -15.29
C ALA A 278 30.63 7.74 -15.87
N SER A 279 30.37 6.59 -15.23
CA SER A 279 30.89 5.30 -15.70
C SER A 279 30.08 4.72 -16.88
N TYR A 280 28.76 4.93 -16.92
CA TYR A 280 27.87 4.40 -17.97
C TYR A 280 28.04 5.06 -19.35
N ASP A 281 28.43 6.34 -19.40
CA ASP A 281 28.67 7.04 -20.66
C ASP A 281 30.09 6.80 -21.23
N SER A 282 31.01 6.26 -20.42
CA SER A 282 32.39 5.99 -20.83
C SER A 282 32.54 4.65 -21.57
N GLU A 283 31.63 3.70 -21.37
CA GLU A 283 31.66 2.40 -22.05
C GLU A 283 30.95 2.40 -23.41
N LYS A 284 30.05 3.36 -23.69
CA LYS A 284 29.37 3.48 -24.99
C LYS A 284 30.15 4.24 -26.08
N LYS A 285 31.39 4.67 -25.79
CA LYS A 285 32.28 5.33 -26.77
C LYS A 285 33.47 4.48 -27.22
N LYS A 286 33.41 3.17 -26.99
CA LYS A 286 34.33 2.20 -27.59
C LYS A 286 33.52 1.09 -28.25
N ASP A 287 33.00 1.38 -29.43
CA ASP A 287 32.89 0.47 -30.58
C ASP A 287 32.54 1.31 -31.83
#